data_AF-A0A859CVV5-F1
#
_entry.id   AF-A0A859CVV5-F1
#
_cell.length_a   1.000
_cell.length_b   1.000
_cell.length_c   1.000
_cell.angle_alpha   90.00
_cell.angle_beta   90.00
_cell.angle_gamma   90.00
#
_symmetry.space_group_name_H-M   'P 1'
#
loop_
_entity.id
_entity.type
_entity.pdbx_description
1 polymer ?
#
loop_
_entity_poly.entity_id
_entity_poly.type
_entity_poly.pdbx_seq_one_letter_code
_entity_poly.pdbx_strand_id
1 'polypeptide(L)'
;MFCLTLSFRAFAECSDFDAKLEADKAAQDLMSGKTFKSALILKTHLPSKRKEVASYIYVKADDLYYTVYSLVNSQCKTKIIKRTNGKH
;
A
#
# COMPACT_ATOMS: atom_id res chain seq x y z
N MET A 1 -1.57 -13.95 -45.09
CA MET A 1 -2.42 -13.94 -43.89
C MET A 1 -1.51 -13.69 -42.68
N PHE A 2 -1.36 -12.44 -42.26
CA PHE A 2 -0.47 -12.05 -41.16
C PHE A 2 -1.27 -12.14 -39.85
N CYS A 3 -0.99 -13.15 -39.02
CA CYS A 3 -1.66 -13.31 -37.73
C CYS A 3 -0.94 -12.42 -36.70
N LEU A 4 -1.50 -11.24 -36.43
CA LEU A 4 -1.06 -10.38 -35.33
C LEU A 4 -1.38 -11.09 -34.00
N THR A 5 -0.35 -11.59 -33.32
CA THR A 5 -0.47 -12.11 -31.95
C THR A 5 -0.68 -10.92 -31.01
N LEU A 6 -1.93 -10.72 -30.58
CA LEU A 6 -2.28 -9.75 -29.55
C LEU A 6 -1.80 -10.31 -28.20
N SER A 7 -0.57 -10.01 -27.80
CA SER A 7 -0.07 -10.36 -26.47
C SER A 7 -0.82 -9.53 -25.41
N PHE A 8 -1.83 -10.12 -24.79
CA PHE A 8 -2.42 -9.57 -23.57
C PHE A 8 -1.34 -9.54 -22.49
N ARG A 9 -0.87 -8.33 -22.12
CA ARG A 9 -0.09 -8.16 -20.89
C ARG A 9 -1.01 -8.49 -19.73
N ALA A 10 -0.99 -9.74 -19.29
CA ALA A 10 -1.47 -10.10 -17.96
C ALA A 10 -0.59 -9.33 -16.97
N PHE A 11 -1.08 -8.19 -16.47
CA PHE A 11 -0.45 -7.56 -15.32
C PHE A 11 -0.50 -8.58 -14.19
N ALA A 12 0.68 -9.02 -13.75
CA ALA A 12 0.79 -9.81 -12.54
C ALA A 12 0.06 -9.04 -11.43
N GLU A 13 -0.82 -9.74 -10.72
CA GLU A 13 -1.55 -9.17 -9.61
C GLU A 13 -0.54 -8.64 -8.59
N CYS A 14 -0.74 -7.40 -8.11
CA CYS A 14 0.12 -6.79 -7.12
C CYS A 14 0.37 -7.75 -5.94
N SER A 15 1.62 -8.16 -5.74
CA SER A 15 1.95 -9.14 -4.69
C SER A 15 1.72 -8.55 -3.30
N ASP A 16 1.64 -9.38 -2.26
CA ASP A 16 1.56 -8.87 -0.88
C ASP A 16 2.80 -8.05 -0.51
N PHE A 17 3.96 -8.41 -1.08
CA PHE A 17 5.20 -7.68 -0.88
C PHE A 17 5.13 -6.28 -1.53
N ASP A 18 4.75 -6.21 -2.81
CA ASP A 18 4.65 -4.93 -3.53
C ASP A 18 3.56 -4.05 -2.92
N ALA A 19 2.44 -4.63 -2.52
CA ALA A 19 1.36 -3.88 -1.87
C ALA A 19 1.80 -3.28 -0.53
N LYS A 20 2.61 -3.99 0.25
CA LYS A 20 3.21 -3.45 1.48
C LYS A 20 4.18 -2.32 1.18
N LEU A 21 5.06 -2.49 0.18
CA LEU A 21 6.06 -1.50 -0.20
C LEU A 21 5.42 -0.20 -0.71
N GLU A 22 4.40 -0.30 -1.57
CA GLU A 22 3.69 0.88 -2.10
C GLU A 22 2.79 1.55 -1.05
N ALA A 23 2.26 0.80 -0.08
CA ALA A 23 1.55 1.37 1.06
C ALA A 23 2.50 2.12 2.00
N ASP A 24 3.66 1.53 2.32
CA ASP A 24 4.67 2.13 3.18
C ASP A 24 5.26 3.40 2.57
N LYS A 25 5.50 3.41 1.25
CA LYS A 25 5.95 4.59 0.52
C LYS A 25 4.93 5.73 0.61
N ALA A 26 3.67 5.46 0.29
CA ALA A 26 2.62 6.47 0.37
C ALA A 26 2.40 6.98 1.81
N ALA A 27 2.56 6.11 2.81
CA ALA A 27 2.43 6.48 4.22
C ALA A 27 3.61 7.37 4.69
N GLN A 28 4.84 7.07 4.26
CA GLN A 28 6.00 7.93 4.52
C GLN A 28 5.83 9.31 3.87
N ASP A 29 5.37 9.35 2.61
CA ASP A 29 5.12 10.60 1.88
C ASP A 29 4.03 11.44 2.56
N LEU A 30 2.94 10.81 3.03
CA LEU A 30 1.86 11.51 3.74
C LEU A 30 2.33 12.13 5.08
N MET A 31 3.10 11.36 5.85
CA MET A 31 3.41 11.70 7.24
C MET A 31 4.75 12.42 7.41
N SER A 32 5.57 12.50 6.35
CA SER A 32 6.97 12.94 6.44
C SER A 32 7.76 12.19 7.53
N GLY A 33 7.47 10.90 7.70
CA GLY A 33 8.02 10.04 8.75
C GLY A 33 8.75 8.82 8.18
N LYS A 34 9.22 7.94 9.08
CA LYS A 34 9.90 6.69 8.71
C LYS A 34 9.11 5.48 9.15
N THR A 35 9.14 4.42 8.35
CA THR A 35 8.59 3.12 8.77
C THR A 35 9.42 2.54 9.91
N PHE A 36 8.77 2.14 11.00
CA PHE A 36 9.45 1.48 12.15
C PHE A 36 9.10 0.00 12.27
N LYS A 37 8.08 -0.46 11.51
CA LYS A 37 7.63 -1.84 11.47
C LYS A 37 7.12 -2.16 10.06
N SER A 38 7.31 -3.39 9.61
CA SER A 38 6.80 -3.86 8.31
C SER A 38 5.28 -3.73 8.21
N ALA A 39 4.79 -3.28 7.07
CA ALA A 39 3.36 -3.23 6.80
C ALA A 39 2.67 -4.61 6.84
N LEU A 40 1.37 -4.58 7.17
CA LEU A 40 0.52 -5.77 7.25
C LEU A 40 -0.64 -5.66 6.26
N ILE A 41 -0.90 -6.74 5.52
CA ILE A 41 -2.16 -6.90 4.79
C ILE A 41 -3.23 -7.24 5.82
N LEU A 42 -4.24 -6.39 5.95
CA LEU A 42 -5.37 -6.60 6.85
C LEU A 42 -6.49 -7.37 6.18
N LYS A 43 -6.74 -7.09 4.89
CA LYS A 43 -7.86 -7.66 4.14
C LYS A 43 -7.60 -7.65 2.65
N THR A 44 -8.13 -8.65 1.94
CA THR A 44 -8.21 -8.66 0.47
C THR A 44 -9.68 -8.63 0.06
N HIS A 45 -10.08 -7.60 -0.69
CA HIS A 45 -11.45 -7.37 -1.14
C HIS A 45 -11.73 -8.07 -2.47
N LEU A 46 -12.55 -9.13 -2.45
CA LEU A 46 -13.02 -9.81 -3.66
C LEU A 46 -14.30 -9.15 -4.23
N PRO A 47 -14.52 -9.17 -5.56
CA PRO A 47 -13.64 -9.71 -6.61
C PRO A 47 -12.53 -8.75 -7.05
N SER A 48 -12.52 -7.51 -6.54
CA SER A 48 -11.61 -6.44 -6.99
C SER A 48 -10.12 -6.65 -6.69
N LYS A 49 -9.78 -7.64 -5.86
CA LYS A 49 -8.44 -7.97 -5.38
C LYS A 49 -7.70 -6.79 -4.72
N ARG A 50 -8.42 -5.76 -4.27
CA ARG A 50 -7.83 -4.64 -3.53
C ARG A 50 -7.41 -5.10 -2.15
N LYS A 51 -6.22 -4.71 -1.72
CA LYS A 51 -5.66 -5.06 -0.42
C LYS A 51 -5.74 -3.86 0.50
N GLU A 52 -6.33 -4.04 1.67
CA GLU A 52 -6.23 -3.07 2.76
C GLU A 52 -4.92 -3.35 3.50
N VAL A 53 -4.06 -2.33 3.58
CA VAL A 53 -2.71 -2.43 4.12
C VAL A 53 -2.54 -1.41 5.24
N ALA A 54 -1.99 -1.85 6.37
CA ALA A 54 -1.59 -0.99 7.48
C ALA A 54 -0.08 -0.77 7.47
N SER A 55 0.33 0.49 7.39
CA SER A 55 1.71 0.97 7.45
C SER A 55 1.98 1.67 8.77
N TYR A 56 3.16 1.48 9.34
CA TYR A 56 3.53 1.94 10.68
C TYR A 56 4.62 3.00 10.62
N ILE A 57 4.24 4.26 10.86
CA ILE A 57 5.10 5.42 10.65
C ILE A 57 5.44 6.10 11.97
N TYR A 58 6.72 6.39 12.18
CA TYR A 58 7.22 7.23 13.26
C TYR A 58 7.61 8.60 12.70
N VAL A 59 7.08 9.66 13.31
CA VAL A 59 7.35 11.06 12.94
C VAL A 59 8.21 11.68 14.04
N LYS A 60 9.51 11.89 13.73
CA LYS A 60 10.49 12.38 14.70
C LYS A 60 10.23 13.81 15.19
N ALA A 61 9.65 14.66 14.34
CA ALA A 61 9.37 16.06 14.69
C ALA A 61 8.36 16.18 15.84
N ASP A 62 7.38 15.27 15.87
CA ASP A 62 6.31 15.26 16.87
C ASP A 62 6.52 14.20 17.96
N ASP A 63 7.50 13.31 17.78
CA ASP A 63 7.72 12.09 18.58
C ASP A 63 6.48 11.20 18.68
N LEU A 64 5.80 11.00 17.55
CA LEU A 64 4.54 10.27 17.47
C LEU A 64 4.59 9.09 16.50
N TYR A 65 3.91 8.01 16.89
CA TYR A 65 3.66 6.81 16.13
C TYR A 65 2.26 6.83 15.51
N TYR A 66 2.19 6.47 14.24
CA TYR A 66 0.98 6.44 13.44
C TYR A 66 0.80 5.10 12.75
N THR A 67 -0.46 4.69 12.60
CA THR A 67 -0.85 3.65 11.65
C THR A 67 -1.62 4.31 10.51
N VAL A 68 -1.12 4.15 9.29
CA VAL A 68 -1.76 4.63 8.06
C VAL A 68 -2.38 3.45 7.34
N TYR A 69 -3.65 3.57 6.95
CA TYR A 69 -4.41 2.53 6.28
C TYR A 69 -4.66 2.91 4.82
N SER A 70 -4.32 2.02 3.92
CA SER A 70 -4.38 2.24 2.47
C SER A 70 -5.06 1.09 1.74
N LEU A 71 -5.72 1.39 0.62
CA LEU A 71 -6.13 0.39 -0.37
C LEU A 71 -5.12 0.35 -1.51
N VAL A 72 -4.54 -0.81 -1.75
CA VAL A 72 -3.69 -1.07 -2.91
C VAL A 72 -4.46 -1.90 -3.93
N ASN A 73 -4.52 -1.45 -5.17
CA ASN A 73 -5.22 -2.18 -6.23
C ASN A 73 -4.30 -3.22 -6.92
N SER A 74 -4.87 -3.98 -7.85
CA SER A 74 -4.13 -5.01 -8.61
C SER A 74 -2.98 -4.46 -9.47
N GLN A 75 -2.94 -3.15 -9.73
CA GLN A 75 -1.87 -2.44 -10.45
C GLN A 75 -0.85 -1.79 -9.49
N CYS A 76 -0.83 -2.18 -8.21
CA CYS A 76 -0.02 -1.59 -7.15
C CYS A 76 -0.21 -0.07 -6.95
N LYS A 77 -1.38 0.48 -7.31
CA LYS A 77 -1.71 1.87 -7.00
C LYS A 77 -2.31 1.96 -5.62
N THR A 78 -1.73 2.82 -4.79
CA THR A 78 -2.13 3.06 -3.42
C THR A 78 -3.12 4.22 -3.31
N LYS A 79 -4.17 4.04 -2.50
CA LYS A 79 -5.07 5.10 -2.05
C LYS A 79 -5.14 5.09 -0.53
N ILE A 80 -4.70 6.16 0.12
CA ILE A 80 -4.82 6.30 1.57
C ILE A 80 -6.30 6.52 1.92
N ILE A 81 -6.78 5.81 2.95
CA ILE A 81 -8.17 5.93 3.44
C ILE A 81 -8.22 6.70 4.74
N LYS A 82 -7.34 6.37 5.69
CA LYS A 82 -7.36 6.91 7.06
C LYS A 82 -6.00 6.73 7.73
N ARG A 83 -5.79 7.46 8.82
CA ARG A 83 -4.67 7.26 9.76
C ARG A 83 -5.16 7.35 11.20
N THR A 84 -4.39 6.80 12.13
CA THR A 84 -4.65 7.01 13.56
C THR A 84 -4.30 8.44 13.97
N ASN A 85 -4.79 8.85 15.15
CA ASN A 85 -4.14 9.92 15.89
C ASN A 85 -2.78 9.41 16.38
N GLY A 86 -1.79 10.31 16.41
CA GLY A 86 -0.44 9.97 16.87
C GLY A 86 -0.47 9.51 18.31
N LYS A 87 0.39 8.55 18.64
CA LYS A 87 0.61 8.06 20.01
C LYS A 87 2.08 8.13 20.37
N HIS A 88 2.41 8.33 21.64
CA HIS A 88 3.76 8.13 22.17
C HIS A 88 4.02 6.65 22.44
#